data_AF-A0A6J0WL06-F1
#
_entry.id   AF-A0A6J0WL06-F1
#
_cell.length_a   1.000
_cell.length_b   1.000
_cell.length_c   1.000
_cell.angle_alpha   90.00
_cell.angle_beta   90.00
_cell.angle_gamma   90.00
#
_symmetry.space_group_name_H-M   'P 1'
#
loop_
_entity.id
_entity.type
_entity.pdbx_description
1 polymer ?
#
loop_
_entity_poly.entity_id
_entity_poly.type
_entity_poly.pdbx_seq_one_letter_code
_entity_poly.pdbx_strand_id
1 'polypeptide(L)'
;MLVILLNCVTLGMYQPCDDMDCLSERCKILQVFDDFIFVFFAMEMVLKMVALGIFGKKCYLGDTWNRLDFFIVMAGMVEYSLDLQNINLSAIRTVRVLRPLKAINRVPSMRILVNLLLDTLPMLGNVLLLCFFVFFIFGIIGVQLWAGLLRNRCFLEENFTIQGDVALPPYYQPEEDDEMPFICSLSGDNGIMGCHEIPPLKEQGRECCLSKDDVYDFGAGRQDLNASGLCVNWNRYYNVCRTGSANPHKGAINFDNIGYAWIVIFQVITLEGWVEIMYYVMDAHSFYNFIYFILLIIVGSFFMINLCLVVIATQFSETKQREHRLMLEQRQRYLSSSTVASYAEPGDCYEEIFQYICHILRKAKRRALGLYQALRSRHQAPGTPGSATPGPRAKEPRHYIGASEEVSQPQDRTPEQRQL
;
A
#
# COMPACT_ATOMS: atom_id res chain seq x y z
N MET A 1 2.66 -20.25 -8.06
CA MET A 1 3.62 -19.97 -6.96
C MET A 1 4.99 -19.61 -7.50
N LEU A 2 5.68 -20.53 -8.17
CA LEU A 2 7.04 -20.28 -8.67
C LEU A 2 7.13 -19.05 -9.59
N VAL A 3 6.14 -18.82 -10.47
CA VAL A 3 6.07 -17.61 -11.31
C VAL A 3 5.89 -16.32 -10.49
N ILE A 4 5.16 -16.36 -9.37
CA ILE A 4 5.00 -15.20 -8.48
C ILE A 4 6.33 -14.91 -7.78
N LEU A 5 7.03 -15.94 -7.30
CA LEU A 5 8.37 -15.78 -6.70
C LEU A 5 9.36 -15.22 -7.71
N LEU A 6 9.35 -15.71 -8.96
CA LEU A 6 10.16 -15.17 -10.04
C LEU A 6 9.85 -13.69 -10.26
N ASN A 7 8.57 -13.30 -10.27
CA ASN A 7 8.17 -11.89 -10.38
C ASN A 7 8.68 -11.03 -9.22
N CYS A 8 8.63 -11.53 -7.98
CA CYS A 8 9.20 -10.83 -6.83
C CYS A 8 10.70 -10.62 -6.98
N VAL A 9 11.44 -11.61 -7.49
CA VAL A 9 12.88 -11.48 -7.76
C VAL A 9 13.14 -10.46 -8.86
N THR A 10 12.40 -10.51 -9.97
CA THR A 10 12.50 -9.53 -11.07
C THR A 10 12.25 -8.10 -10.57
N LEU A 11 11.23 -7.90 -9.71
CA LEU A 11 10.94 -6.60 -9.10
C LEU A 11 12.03 -6.15 -8.13
N GLY A 12 12.60 -7.06 -7.34
CA GLY A 12 13.67 -6.76 -6.39
C GLY A 12 15.01 -6.45 -7.05
N MET A 13 15.25 -6.95 -8.27
CA MET A 13 16.45 -6.67 -9.06
C MET A 13 16.39 -5.35 -9.84
N TYR A 14 15.24 -4.67 -9.88
CA TYR A 14 15.07 -3.41 -10.59
C TYR A 14 15.85 -2.28 -9.91
N GLN A 15 16.71 -1.58 -10.67
CA GLN A 15 17.52 -0.47 -10.16
C GLN A 15 16.96 0.88 -10.64
N PRO A 16 16.28 1.65 -9.78
CA PRO A 16 15.58 2.86 -10.21
C PRO A 16 16.50 3.95 -10.76
N CYS A 17 17.78 4.00 -10.35
CA CYS A 17 18.73 5.02 -10.80
C CYS A 17 19.33 4.73 -12.19
N ASP A 18 19.52 3.45 -12.52
CA ASP A 18 20.23 3.03 -13.74
C ASP A 18 19.25 2.64 -14.89
N ASP A 19 18.02 2.25 -14.53
CA ASP A 19 17.05 1.67 -15.48
C ASP A 19 16.01 2.68 -16.02
N MET A 20 16.20 3.99 -15.85
CA MET A 20 15.23 5.01 -16.31
C MET A 20 15.00 5.00 -17.84
N ASP A 21 16.08 4.87 -18.62
CA ASP A 21 16.03 4.82 -20.08
C ASP A 21 16.17 3.40 -20.65
N CYS A 22 16.25 2.39 -19.77
CA CYS A 22 16.38 0.96 -20.10
C CYS A 22 17.41 0.61 -21.20
N LEU A 23 18.54 1.34 -21.24
CA LEU A 23 19.58 1.14 -22.25
C LEU A 23 20.45 -0.10 -21.98
N SER A 24 20.53 -0.53 -20.71
CA SER A 24 21.32 -1.68 -20.27
C SER A 24 20.70 -3.00 -20.73
N GLU A 25 21.54 -3.94 -21.18
CA GLU A 25 21.12 -5.31 -21.54
C GLU A 25 20.41 -6.02 -20.37
N ARG A 26 20.77 -5.69 -19.12
CA ARG A 26 20.09 -6.22 -17.93
C ARG A 26 18.63 -5.77 -17.89
N CYS A 27 18.37 -4.48 -18.11
CA CYS A 27 17.01 -3.94 -18.10
C CYS A 27 16.15 -4.59 -19.18
N LYS A 28 16.69 -4.78 -20.40
CA LYS A 28 15.99 -5.48 -21.48
C LYS A 28 15.63 -6.93 -21.12
N ILE A 29 16.56 -7.66 -20.50
CA ILE A 29 16.30 -9.02 -20.03
C ILE A 29 15.20 -9.02 -18.96
N LEU A 30 15.27 -8.11 -17.98
CA LEU A 30 14.25 -7.97 -16.95
C LEU A 30 12.88 -7.64 -17.54
N GLN A 31 12.81 -6.77 -18.56
CA GLN A 31 11.58 -6.43 -19.26
C GLN A 31 10.98 -7.64 -19.98
N VAL A 32 11.80 -8.44 -20.68
CA VAL A 32 11.34 -9.69 -21.32
C VAL A 32 10.77 -10.67 -20.29
N PHE A 33 11.41 -10.80 -19.12
CA PHE A 33 10.86 -11.61 -18.04
C PHE A 33 9.52 -11.06 -17.51
N ASP A 34 9.40 -9.74 -17.36
CA ASP A 34 8.17 -9.13 -16.88
C ASP A 34 7.01 -9.29 -17.87
N ASP A 35 7.28 -9.13 -19.17
CA ASP A 35 6.34 -9.40 -20.26
C ASP A 35 5.86 -10.86 -20.25
N PHE A 36 6.80 -11.81 -20.12
CA PHE A 36 6.47 -13.22 -20.03
C PHE A 36 5.57 -13.53 -18.82
N ILE A 37 5.90 -12.97 -17.65
CA ILE A 37 5.12 -13.13 -16.43
C ILE A 37 3.73 -12.54 -16.58
N PHE A 38 3.62 -11.37 -17.20
CA PHE A 38 2.35 -10.71 -17.46
C PHE A 38 1.43 -11.56 -18.35
N VAL A 39 1.95 -12.05 -19.48
CA VAL A 39 1.20 -12.93 -20.40
C VAL A 39 0.75 -14.19 -19.68
N PHE A 40 1.61 -14.80 -18.86
CA PHE A 40 1.23 -15.96 -18.06
C PHE A 40 0.04 -15.67 -17.13
N PHE A 41 0.03 -14.52 -16.45
CA PHE A 41 -1.06 -14.12 -15.57
C PHE A 41 -2.34 -13.74 -16.31
N ALA A 42 -2.24 -13.10 -17.47
CA ALA A 42 -3.38 -12.81 -18.33
C ALA A 42 -4.02 -14.11 -18.83
N MET A 43 -3.22 -15.08 -19.26
CA MET A 43 -3.70 -16.40 -19.66
C MET A 43 -4.36 -17.14 -18.49
N GLU A 44 -3.76 -17.13 -17.30
CA GLU A 44 -4.37 -17.71 -16.09
C GLU A 44 -5.76 -17.10 -15.81
N MET A 45 -5.89 -15.77 -15.93
CA MET A 45 -7.15 -15.07 -15.73
C MET A 45 -8.21 -15.49 -16.75
N VAL A 46 -7.86 -15.50 -18.05
CA VAL A 46 -8.78 -15.91 -19.12
C VAL A 46 -9.26 -17.34 -18.92
N LEU A 47 -8.36 -18.26 -18.56
CA LEU A 47 -8.73 -19.65 -18.27
C LEU A 47 -9.70 -19.75 -17.09
N LYS A 48 -9.48 -19.00 -16.00
CA LYS A 48 -10.41 -18.95 -14.86
C LYS A 48 -11.77 -18.39 -15.25
N MET A 49 -11.82 -17.32 -16.06
CA MET A 49 -13.07 -16.72 -16.52
C MET A 49 -13.88 -17.66 -17.41
N VAL A 50 -13.23 -18.43 -18.28
CA VAL A 50 -13.90 -19.42 -19.14
C VAL A 50 -14.44 -20.59 -18.31
N ALA A 51 -13.70 -21.06 -17.31
CA ALA A 51 -14.10 -22.21 -16.48
C ALA A 51 -15.21 -21.87 -15.47
N LEU A 52 -15.15 -20.71 -14.82
CA LEU A 52 -16.06 -20.32 -13.73
C LEU A 52 -17.21 -19.41 -14.17
N GLY A 53 -17.14 -18.86 -15.39
CA GLY A 53 -18.03 -17.80 -15.86
C GLY A 53 -17.65 -16.42 -15.29
N ILE A 54 -18.16 -15.36 -15.93
CA ILE A 54 -17.78 -13.97 -15.63
C ILE A 54 -18.66 -13.38 -14.51
N PHE A 55 -19.99 -13.53 -14.60
CA PHE A 55 -20.95 -12.88 -13.71
C PHE A 55 -21.82 -13.90 -12.96
N GLY A 56 -21.78 -13.85 -11.62
CA GLY A 56 -22.56 -14.70 -10.72
C GLY A 56 -21.94 -14.86 -9.32
N LYS A 57 -22.72 -15.27 -8.31
CA LYS A 57 -22.25 -15.42 -6.92
C LYS A 57 -21.16 -16.50 -6.73
N LYS A 58 -21.10 -17.49 -7.64
CA LYS A 58 -20.06 -18.54 -7.67
C LYS A 58 -19.08 -18.39 -8.86
N CYS A 59 -19.15 -17.27 -9.57
CA CYS A 59 -18.33 -17.01 -10.75
C CYS A 59 -17.02 -16.31 -10.36
N TYR A 60 -16.15 -16.06 -11.33
CA TYR A 60 -14.82 -15.49 -11.11
C TYR A 60 -14.85 -14.17 -10.31
N LEU A 61 -15.73 -13.23 -10.66
CA LEU A 61 -15.88 -11.94 -9.97
C LEU A 61 -16.68 -12.04 -8.65
N GLY A 62 -17.16 -13.22 -8.26
CA GLY A 62 -17.82 -13.42 -6.96
C GLY A 62 -16.84 -13.43 -5.79
N ASP A 63 -15.63 -13.96 -6.00
CA ASP A 63 -14.59 -14.07 -4.97
C ASP A 63 -13.72 -12.81 -4.89
N THR A 64 -13.51 -12.29 -3.68
CA THR A 64 -12.78 -11.04 -3.43
C THR A 64 -11.32 -11.10 -3.88
N TRP A 65 -10.68 -12.27 -3.78
CA TRP A 65 -9.28 -12.46 -4.16
C TRP A 65 -9.11 -12.55 -5.68
N ASN A 66 -10.05 -13.18 -6.37
CA ASN A 66 -10.10 -13.14 -7.83
C ASN A 66 -10.36 -11.73 -8.38
N ARG A 67 -11.10 -10.87 -7.65
CA ARG A 67 -11.23 -9.44 -8.01
C ARG A 67 -9.91 -8.69 -7.93
N LEU A 68 -9.07 -8.98 -6.92
CA LEU A 68 -7.73 -8.42 -6.81
C LEU A 68 -6.83 -8.91 -7.95
N ASP A 69 -6.88 -10.21 -8.28
CA ASP A 69 -6.16 -10.78 -9.43
C ASP A 69 -6.57 -10.09 -10.75
N PHE A 70 -7.87 -9.84 -10.95
CA PHE A 70 -8.40 -9.12 -12.10
C PHE A 70 -7.87 -7.69 -12.18
N PHE A 71 -7.92 -6.96 -11.07
CA PHE A 71 -7.43 -5.58 -10.99
C PHE A 71 -5.94 -5.49 -11.38
N ILE A 72 -5.11 -6.40 -10.86
CA ILE A 72 -3.66 -6.41 -11.17
C ILE A 72 -3.41 -6.67 -12.66
N VAL A 73 -4.11 -7.63 -13.28
CA VAL A 73 -3.95 -7.93 -14.71
C VAL A 73 -4.46 -6.76 -15.57
N MET A 74 -5.58 -6.13 -15.20
CA MET A 74 -6.10 -4.97 -15.91
C MET A 74 -5.19 -3.75 -15.82
N ALA A 75 -4.60 -3.48 -14.65
CA ALA A 75 -3.62 -2.42 -14.50
C ALA A 75 -2.37 -2.65 -15.37
N GLY A 76 -1.89 -3.90 -15.45
CA GLY A 76 -0.79 -4.27 -16.36
C GLY A 76 -1.18 -4.15 -17.85
N MET A 77 -2.41 -4.47 -18.23
CA MET A 77 -2.91 -4.24 -19.60
C MET A 77 -2.90 -2.75 -19.96
N VAL A 78 -3.29 -1.88 -19.01
CA VAL A 78 -3.24 -0.42 -19.19
C VAL A 78 -1.81 0.07 -19.33
N GLU A 79 -0.89 -0.42 -18.49
CA GLU A 79 0.55 -0.12 -18.57
C GLU A 79 1.10 -0.47 -19.97
N TYR A 80 0.86 -1.70 -20.45
CA TYR A 80 1.33 -2.16 -21.76
C TYR A 80 0.74 -1.36 -22.92
N SER A 81 -0.55 -0.97 -22.82
CA SER A 81 -1.23 -0.19 -23.86
C SER A 81 -0.70 1.24 -23.96
N LEU A 82 -0.32 1.85 -22.83
CA LEU A 82 0.26 3.19 -22.78
C LEU A 82 1.70 3.22 -23.29
N ASP A 83 2.47 2.17 -23.03
CA ASP A 83 3.83 2.00 -23.56
C ASP A 83 3.80 1.94 -25.10
N LEU A 84 2.80 1.26 -25.68
CA LEU A 84 2.58 1.23 -27.13
C LEU A 84 2.32 2.63 -27.75
N GLN A 85 1.70 3.53 -26.98
CA GLN A 85 1.40 4.91 -27.40
C GLN A 85 2.55 5.89 -27.05
N ASN A 86 3.65 5.41 -26.46
CA ASN A 86 4.76 6.21 -25.94
C ASN A 86 4.34 7.25 -24.88
N ILE A 87 3.27 6.97 -24.11
CA ILE A 87 2.79 7.84 -23.03
C ILE A 87 3.36 7.32 -21.71
N ASN A 88 4.43 7.96 -21.22
CA ASN A 88 5.14 7.53 -20.03
C ASN A 88 4.50 8.07 -18.75
N LEU A 89 3.54 7.32 -18.18
CA LEU A 89 3.02 7.59 -16.84
C LEU A 89 3.79 6.78 -15.78
N SER A 90 4.81 7.40 -15.19
CA SER A 90 5.65 6.79 -14.14
C SER A 90 4.83 6.21 -12.97
N ALA A 91 3.71 6.85 -12.61
CA ALA A 91 2.82 6.39 -11.55
C ALA A 91 2.16 5.01 -11.83
N ILE A 92 1.87 4.69 -13.10
CA ILE A 92 1.24 3.41 -13.46
C ILE A 92 2.25 2.28 -13.32
N ARG A 93 3.53 2.54 -13.61
CA ARG A 93 4.62 1.58 -13.39
C ARG A 93 4.73 1.19 -11.91
N THR A 94 4.33 2.03 -10.96
CA THR A 94 4.33 1.68 -9.53
C THR A 94 3.29 0.61 -9.19
N VAL A 95 2.21 0.46 -9.97
CA VAL A 95 1.14 -0.53 -9.71
C VAL A 95 1.65 -1.97 -9.78
N ARG A 96 2.76 -2.22 -10.51
CA ARG A 96 3.42 -3.54 -10.55
C ARG A 96 3.88 -4.04 -9.18
N VAL A 97 4.08 -3.15 -8.20
CA VAL A 97 4.40 -3.48 -6.79
C VAL A 97 3.27 -4.27 -6.12
N LEU A 98 2.04 -4.26 -6.66
CA LEU A 98 0.92 -5.05 -6.15
C LEU A 98 0.95 -6.51 -6.63
N ARG A 99 1.72 -6.88 -7.67
CA ARG A 99 1.76 -8.25 -8.23
C ARG A 99 2.12 -9.34 -7.20
N PRO A 100 3.06 -9.12 -6.24
CA PRO A 100 3.31 -10.04 -5.13
C PRO A 100 2.09 -10.37 -4.27
N LEU A 101 1.09 -9.47 -4.17
CA LEU A 101 -0.12 -9.71 -3.37
C LEU A 101 -0.94 -10.91 -3.88
N LYS A 102 -0.78 -11.32 -5.13
CA LYS A 102 -1.39 -12.55 -5.68
C LYS A 102 -0.95 -13.81 -4.92
N ALA A 103 0.19 -13.77 -4.23
CA ALA A 103 0.63 -14.85 -3.36
C ALA A 103 -0.41 -15.17 -2.26
N ILE A 104 -1.18 -14.18 -1.80
CA ILE A 104 -2.21 -14.36 -0.77
C ILE A 104 -3.34 -15.27 -1.27
N ASN A 105 -3.79 -15.11 -2.53
CA ASN A 105 -4.80 -15.99 -3.13
C ASN A 105 -4.29 -17.43 -3.29
N ARG A 106 -2.97 -17.60 -3.41
CA ARG A 106 -2.35 -18.90 -3.65
C ARG A 106 -1.95 -19.63 -2.36
N VAL A 107 -1.61 -18.92 -1.27
CA VAL A 107 -1.28 -19.51 0.04
C VAL A 107 -2.52 -19.44 0.95
N PRO A 108 -3.22 -20.55 1.21
CA PRO A 108 -4.43 -20.54 2.03
C PRO A 108 -4.18 -20.02 3.45
N SER A 109 -3.01 -20.30 4.04
CA SER A 109 -2.64 -19.79 5.37
C SER A 109 -2.56 -18.27 5.43
N MET A 110 -2.04 -17.62 4.38
CA MET A 110 -1.98 -16.14 4.30
C MET A 110 -3.37 -15.55 4.13
N ARG A 111 -4.24 -16.18 3.32
CA ARG A 111 -5.64 -15.76 3.15
C ARG A 111 -6.39 -15.75 4.47
N ILE A 112 -6.22 -16.81 5.29
CA ILE A 112 -6.86 -16.88 6.61
C ILE A 112 -6.37 -15.73 7.49
N LEU A 113 -5.06 -15.48 7.54
CA LEU A 113 -4.49 -14.40 8.35
C LEU A 113 -5.01 -13.01 7.93
N VAL A 114 -5.01 -12.70 6.62
CA VAL A 114 -5.47 -11.39 6.14
C VAL A 114 -6.98 -11.22 6.32
N ASN A 115 -7.78 -12.27 6.11
CA ASN A 115 -9.21 -12.21 6.40
C ASN A 115 -9.47 -11.96 7.88
N LEU A 116 -8.75 -12.64 8.79
CA LEU A 116 -8.85 -12.36 10.22
C LEU A 116 -8.52 -10.90 10.53
N LEU A 117 -7.45 -10.36 9.94
CA LEU A 117 -7.07 -8.95 10.09
C LEU A 117 -8.19 -8.02 9.59
N LEU A 118 -8.72 -8.25 8.40
CA LEU A 118 -9.79 -7.43 7.83
C LEU A 118 -11.10 -7.52 8.63
N ASP A 119 -11.41 -8.69 9.20
CA ASP A 119 -12.55 -8.88 10.10
C ASP A 119 -12.41 -8.07 11.39
N THR A 120 -11.18 -7.71 11.79
CA THR A 120 -10.92 -6.87 12.97
C THR A 120 -11.15 -5.37 12.74
N LEU A 121 -11.00 -4.90 11.49
CA LEU A 121 -11.03 -3.47 11.15
C LEU A 121 -12.34 -2.77 11.52
N PRO A 122 -13.54 -3.37 11.35
CA PRO A 122 -14.80 -2.73 11.75
C PRO A 122 -14.85 -2.39 13.24
N MET A 123 -14.28 -3.23 14.11
CA MET A 123 -14.23 -2.96 15.55
C MET A 123 -13.31 -1.78 15.88
N LEU A 124 -12.25 -1.58 15.08
CA LEU A 124 -11.31 -0.45 15.21
C LEU A 124 -11.98 0.89 14.85
N GLY A 125 -13.01 0.88 14.00
CA GLY A 125 -13.66 2.09 13.49
C GLY A 125 -14.19 3.04 14.58
N ASN A 126 -14.76 2.49 15.65
CA ASN A 126 -15.28 3.30 16.77
C ASN A 126 -14.17 4.09 17.47
N VAL A 127 -12.98 3.51 17.60
CA VAL A 127 -11.88 4.20 18.28
C VAL A 127 -11.10 5.09 17.34
N LEU A 128 -11.04 4.77 16.04
CA LEU A 128 -10.57 5.74 15.04
C LEU A 128 -11.43 7.00 15.02
N LEU A 129 -12.74 6.87 15.22
CA LEU A 129 -13.64 8.03 15.36
C LEU A 129 -13.33 8.84 16.61
N LEU A 130 -13.09 8.19 17.77
CA LEU A 130 -12.65 8.90 18.98
C LEU A 130 -11.28 9.58 18.79
N CYS A 131 -10.34 8.88 18.16
CA CYS A 131 -9.02 9.39 17.83
C CYS A 131 -9.09 10.62 16.92
N PHE A 132 -9.97 10.59 15.91
CA PHE A 132 -10.24 11.73 15.04
C PHE A 132 -10.68 12.97 15.84
N PHE A 133 -11.57 12.81 16.82
CA PHE A 133 -11.98 13.94 17.68
C PHE A 133 -10.83 14.49 18.52
N VAL A 134 -9.96 13.64 19.06
CA VAL A 134 -8.76 14.08 19.80
C VAL A 134 -7.84 14.88 18.88
N PHE A 135 -7.55 14.36 17.68
CA PHE A 135 -6.74 15.07 16.66
C PHE A 135 -7.37 16.41 16.27
N PHE A 136 -8.69 16.46 16.13
CA PHE A 136 -9.39 17.68 15.78
C PHE A 136 -9.33 18.74 16.90
N ILE A 137 -9.61 18.36 18.14
CA ILE A 137 -9.62 19.29 19.29
C ILE A 137 -8.21 19.83 19.52
N PHE A 138 -7.21 18.97 19.68
CA PHE A 138 -5.83 19.39 19.89
C PHE A 138 -5.27 20.13 18.67
N GLY A 139 -5.64 19.71 17.45
CA GLY A 139 -5.25 20.38 16.21
C GLY A 139 -5.74 21.81 16.13
N ILE A 140 -7.02 22.06 16.44
CA ILE A 140 -7.57 23.42 16.44
C ILE A 140 -6.93 24.26 17.55
N ILE A 141 -6.73 23.71 18.75
CA ILE A 141 -6.03 24.41 19.84
C ILE A 141 -4.61 24.80 19.38
N GLY A 142 -3.85 23.88 18.78
CA GLY A 142 -2.50 24.15 18.32
C GLY A 142 -2.42 25.21 17.21
N VAL A 143 -3.34 25.16 16.25
CA VAL A 143 -3.43 26.17 15.18
C VAL A 143 -3.76 27.55 15.76
N GLN A 144 -4.71 27.63 16.70
CA GLN A 144 -5.10 28.91 17.30
C GLN A 144 -4.01 29.51 18.18
N LEU A 145 -3.18 28.68 18.82
CA LEU A 145 -2.11 29.15 19.69
C LEU A 145 -0.81 29.48 18.93
N TRP A 146 -0.44 28.71 17.90
CA TRP A 146 0.92 28.76 17.34
C TRP A 146 1.01 28.92 15.82
N ALA A 147 -0.08 29.27 15.14
CA ALA A 147 -0.01 29.59 13.70
C ALA A 147 1.02 30.70 13.42
N GLY A 148 1.95 30.43 12.51
CA GLY A 148 2.99 31.36 12.09
C GLY A 148 4.18 31.51 13.04
N LEU A 149 4.10 31.06 14.30
CA LEU A 149 5.15 31.31 15.30
C LEU A 149 6.46 30.58 15.01
N LEU A 150 6.41 29.36 14.46
CA LEU A 150 7.62 28.58 14.16
C LEU A 150 8.43 29.17 12.99
N ARG A 151 7.92 30.19 12.31
CA ARG A 151 8.63 30.94 11.26
C ARG A 151 9.50 32.07 11.82
N ASN A 152 9.39 32.38 13.12
CA ASN A 152 10.11 33.49 13.73
C ASN A 152 11.63 33.29 13.67
N ARG A 153 12.37 34.29 13.21
CA ARG A 153 13.85 34.31 13.14
C ARG A 153 14.36 35.68 13.57
N CYS A 154 15.64 35.74 13.93
CA CYS A 154 16.31 36.98 14.27
C CYS A 154 16.92 37.61 13.02
N PHE A 155 16.40 38.77 12.63
CA PHE A 155 16.83 39.57 11.48
C PHE A 155 17.71 40.72 11.92
N LEU A 156 18.50 41.21 10.96
CA LEU A 156 19.19 42.49 11.07
C LEU A 156 18.18 43.65 11.03
N GLU A 157 18.56 44.77 11.63
CA GLU A 157 17.78 46.00 11.52
C GLU A 157 17.80 46.55 10.08
N GLU A 158 16.69 47.15 9.62
CA GLU A 158 16.54 47.59 8.21
C GLU A 158 17.58 48.62 7.77
N ASN A 159 18.08 49.44 8.70
CA ASN A 159 19.08 50.48 8.44
C ASN A 159 20.52 49.97 8.66
N PHE A 160 20.73 48.67 8.77
CA PHE A 160 22.06 48.10 9.01
C PHE A 160 22.89 48.08 7.72
N THR A 161 23.77 49.07 7.56
CA THR A 161 24.70 49.14 6.43
C THR A 161 26.07 48.60 6.82
N ILE A 162 26.57 47.56 6.16
CA ILE A 162 27.94 47.05 6.33
C ILE A 162 28.84 47.80 5.35
N GLN A 163 30.01 48.29 5.80
CA GLN A 163 31.05 48.81 4.92
C GLN A 163 32.15 47.74 4.79
N GLY A 164 32.32 47.16 3.60
CA GLY A 164 33.29 46.11 3.30
C GLY A 164 32.69 44.95 2.48
N ASP A 165 33.52 43.95 2.13
CA ASP A 165 33.15 42.77 1.31
C ASP A 165 32.44 41.65 2.11
N VAL A 166 31.83 41.96 3.27
CA VAL A 166 31.19 40.94 4.13
C VAL A 166 29.72 40.78 3.77
N ALA A 167 29.37 39.64 3.17
CA ALA A 167 27.99 39.26 2.88
C ALA A 167 27.39 38.46 4.04
N LEU A 168 26.51 39.08 4.82
CA LEU A 168 25.75 38.39 5.88
C LEU A 168 24.39 37.92 5.35
N PRO A 169 23.89 36.74 5.80
CA PRO A 169 22.53 36.33 5.51
C PRO A 169 21.51 37.29 6.17
N PRO A 170 20.28 37.39 5.63
CA PRO A 170 19.27 38.32 6.15
C PRO A 170 18.78 37.99 7.57
N TYR A 171 18.95 36.74 8.02
CA TYR A 171 18.63 36.29 9.38
C TYR A 171 19.71 35.34 9.90
N TYR A 172 19.78 35.20 11.23
CA TYR A 172 20.75 34.33 11.89
C TYR A 172 20.53 32.85 11.53
N GLN A 173 21.59 32.19 11.04
CA GLN A 173 21.64 30.77 10.71
C GLN A 173 22.73 30.11 11.56
N PRO A 174 22.40 29.09 12.38
CA PRO A 174 23.40 28.30 13.10
C PRO A 174 24.41 27.62 12.15
N GLU A 175 25.62 27.35 12.63
CA GLU A 175 26.71 26.70 11.85
C GLU A 175 26.46 25.21 11.60
N GLU A 176 25.59 24.57 12.38
CA GLU A 176 25.12 23.20 12.16
C GLU A 176 23.87 23.23 11.29
N ASP A 177 23.83 22.37 10.27
CA ASP A 177 22.81 22.23 9.22
C ASP A 177 21.37 22.55 9.65
N ASP A 178 20.52 22.95 8.69
CA ASP A 178 19.09 23.38 8.77
C ASP A 178 18.11 22.53 9.64
N GLU A 179 18.58 21.52 10.35
CA GLU A 179 17.82 20.63 11.22
C GLU A 179 17.31 21.33 12.49
N MET A 180 18.08 22.26 13.08
CA MET A 180 17.67 22.98 14.31
C MET A 180 17.76 24.51 14.16
N PRO A 181 16.70 25.17 13.67
CA PRO A 181 16.70 26.62 13.54
C PRO A 181 16.62 27.32 14.89
N PHE A 182 17.27 28.49 15.02
CA PHE A 182 17.06 29.38 16.16
C PHE A 182 15.74 30.14 16.00
N ILE A 183 14.75 29.82 16.85
CA ILE A 183 13.42 30.43 16.82
C ILE A 183 13.33 31.42 17.97
N CYS A 184 12.90 32.65 17.66
CA CYS A 184 12.77 33.71 18.64
C CYS A 184 11.31 34.00 19.03
N SER A 185 11.13 34.50 20.25
CA SER A 185 9.89 35.08 20.74
C SER A 185 9.66 36.48 20.17
N LEU A 186 8.44 36.76 19.72
CA LEU A 186 8.01 38.12 19.40
C LEU A 186 7.86 38.95 20.70
N SER A 187 7.90 40.28 20.59
CA SER A 187 7.85 41.18 21.76
C SER A 187 6.54 41.15 22.55
N GLY A 188 5.48 40.54 22.00
CA GLY A 188 4.20 40.34 22.68
C GLY A 188 4.06 38.98 23.35
N ASP A 189 4.98 38.06 23.06
CA ASP A 189 4.97 36.69 23.56
C ASP A 189 5.99 36.53 24.71
N ASN A 190 5.78 35.51 25.54
CA ASN A 190 6.65 35.21 26.69
C ASN A 190 7.50 33.97 26.42
N GLY A 191 7.99 33.82 25.18
CA GLY A 191 8.82 32.69 24.77
C GLY A 191 10.15 32.70 25.50
N ILE A 192 10.77 31.52 25.59
CA ILE A 192 12.04 31.34 26.32
C ILE A 192 13.18 32.02 25.57
N MET A 193 13.19 31.95 24.24
CA MET A 193 14.32 32.37 23.44
C MET A 193 14.15 33.79 22.88
N GLY A 194 15.07 34.67 23.23
CA GLY A 194 15.17 36.01 22.66
C GLY A 194 16.34 36.15 21.69
N CYS A 195 16.25 37.11 20.76
CA CYS A 195 17.39 37.42 19.86
C CYS A 195 18.65 37.93 20.58
N HIS A 196 18.56 38.25 21.86
CA HIS A 196 19.70 38.63 22.70
C HIS A 196 20.49 37.42 23.22
N GLU A 197 19.95 36.21 23.10
CA GLU A 197 20.57 34.96 23.57
C GLU A 197 21.35 34.24 22.47
N ILE A 198 21.44 34.84 21.28
CA ILE A 198 22.24 34.29 20.18
C ILE A 198 23.70 34.18 20.63
N PRO A 199 24.32 33.00 20.49
CA PRO A 199 25.70 32.81 20.90
C PRO A 199 26.66 33.69 20.08
N PRO A 200 27.76 34.18 20.68
CA PRO A 200 28.76 34.93 19.95
C PRO A 200 29.36 34.07 18.83
N LEU A 201 29.66 34.70 17.69
CA LEU A 201 30.29 34.03 16.55
C LEU A 201 31.62 33.38 16.97
N LYS A 202 31.89 32.16 16.50
CA LYS A 202 33.12 31.43 16.82
C LYS A 202 33.94 31.17 15.57
N GLU A 203 35.11 31.79 15.47
CA GLU A 203 36.08 31.44 14.41
C GLU A 203 37.18 30.55 14.98
N GLN A 204 37.44 29.40 14.34
CA GLN A 204 38.45 28.42 14.77
C GLN A 204 38.32 27.99 16.24
N GLY A 205 37.07 27.92 16.75
CA GLY A 205 36.76 27.54 18.13
C GLY A 205 37.00 28.64 19.17
N ARG A 206 37.29 29.88 18.77
CA ARG A 206 37.42 31.05 19.66
C ARG A 206 36.28 32.03 19.41
N GLU A 207 35.75 32.61 20.49
CA GLU A 207 34.67 33.59 20.43
C GLU A 207 35.18 34.93 19.88
N CYS A 208 34.48 35.46 18.89
CA CYS A 208 34.68 36.81 18.37
C CYS A 208 34.16 37.82 19.39
N CYS A 209 34.99 38.80 19.77
CA CYS A 209 34.65 39.78 20.80
C CYS A 209 34.53 41.22 20.27
N LEU A 210 34.95 41.49 19.03
CA LEU A 210 34.93 42.84 18.49
C LEU A 210 33.54 43.25 18.00
N SER A 211 33.23 44.52 18.14
CA SER A 211 32.08 45.16 17.50
C SER A 211 32.45 45.71 16.12
N LYS A 212 31.43 46.06 15.32
CA LYS A 212 31.59 46.78 14.06
C LYS A 212 32.32 48.11 14.24
N ASP A 213 32.14 48.78 15.37
CA ASP A 213 32.72 50.10 15.61
C ASP A 213 34.24 50.01 15.87
N ASP A 214 34.70 48.92 16.47
CA ASP A 214 36.12 48.65 16.70
C ASP A 214 36.91 48.50 15.40
N VAL A 215 36.25 48.08 14.31
CA VAL A 215 36.87 48.03 12.97
C VAL A 215 37.27 49.43 12.50
N TYR A 216 36.50 50.45 12.84
CA TYR A 216 36.79 51.84 12.45
C TYR A 216 37.93 52.44 13.27
N ASP A 217 38.05 52.08 14.55
CA ASP A 217 39.12 52.58 15.44
C ASP A 217 40.47 51.89 15.17
N PHE A 218 40.48 50.61 14.79
CA PHE A 218 41.70 49.88 14.42
C PHE A 218 42.19 50.16 12.97
N GLY A 219 41.40 50.91 12.18
CA GLY A 219 41.68 51.26 10.79
C GLY A 219 42.87 52.19 10.53
N ALA A 220 43.59 52.66 11.56
CA ALA A 220 44.74 53.56 11.41
C ALA A 220 46.12 52.89 11.63
N GLY A 221 46.20 51.58 11.89
CA GLY A 221 47.49 50.88 11.75
C GLY A 221 47.67 49.61 12.57
N ARG A 222 47.52 48.45 11.92
CA ARG A 222 48.52 47.36 11.84
C ARG A 222 47.94 46.15 11.11
N GLN A 223 48.77 45.55 10.25
CA GLN A 223 48.48 44.43 9.34
C GLN A 223 48.57 43.03 10.00
N ASP A 224 48.65 42.92 11.32
CA ASP A 224 48.86 41.62 12.00
C ASP A 224 47.59 41.16 12.74
N LEU A 225 46.48 40.99 12.01
CA LEU A 225 45.20 40.44 12.52
C LEU A 225 45.15 38.90 12.53
N ASN A 226 46.25 38.23 12.18
CA ASN A 226 46.33 36.76 12.13
C ASN A 226 46.71 36.10 13.47
N ALA A 227 46.74 36.86 14.57
CA ALA A 227 46.94 36.30 15.90
C ALA A 227 45.84 36.80 16.84
N SER A 228 45.16 35.88 17.53
CA SER A 228 44.35 36.10 18.74
C SER A 228 42.89 36.60 18.63
N GLY A 229 42.01 35.91 17.89
CA GLY A 229 40.55 36.00 18.15
C GLY A 229 39.92 37.38 17.97
N LEU A 230 40.59 38.25 17.22
CA LEU A 230 40.17 39.62 16.89
C LEU A 230 39.27 39.57 15.65
N CYS A 231 38.14 38.88 15.77
CA CYS A 231 37.08 38.86 14.76
C CYS A 231 35.86 39.62 15.26
N VAL A 232 35.09 40.17 14.33
CA VAL A 232 33.84 40.92 14.62
C VAL A 232 32.73 39.93 14.89
N ASN A 233 32.05 40.10 16.02
CA ASN A 233 30.88 39.32 16.37
C ASN A 233 29.64 39.84 15.65
N TRP A 234 29.42 39.38 14.43
CA TRP A 234 28.24 39.76 13.64
C TRP A 234 26.92 39.25 14.23
N ASN A 235 26.96 38.17 15.02
CA ASN A 235 25.75 37.57 15.62
C ASN A 235 25.01 38.55 16.54
N ARG A 236 25.74 39.49 17.16
CA ARG A 236 25.17 40.53 18.04
C ARG A 236 24.18 41.47 17.34
N TYR A 237 24.25 41.60 16.03
CA TYR A 237 23.42 42.54 15.26
C TYR A 237 22.08 41.93 14.81
N TYR A 238 21.86 40.62 14.96
CA TYR A 238 20.56 39.99 14.74
C TYR A 238 19.69 40.17 15.99
N ASN A 239 19.24 41.39 16.25
CA ASN A 239 18.50 41.74 17.48
C ASN A 239 16.98 41.87 17.26
N VAL A 240 16.48 41.82 16.02
CA VAL A 240 15.05 42.01 15.71
C VAL A 240 14.39 40.68 15.40
N CYS A 241 13.50 40.21 16.27
CA CYS A 241 12.67 39.04 15.97
C CYS A 241 11.55 39.40 14.99
N ARG A 242 11.47 38.70 13.85
CA ARG A 242 10.37 38.83 12.88
C ARG A 242 9.96 37.47 12.33
N THR A 243 8.72 37.38 11.86
CA THR A 243 8.20 36.19 11.20
C THR A 243 8.80 36.06 9.80
N GLY A 244 9.57 34.99 9.58
CA GLY A 244 10.18 34.67 8.29
C GLY A 244 9.24 33.92 7.34
N SER A 245 9.81 33.40 6.25
CA SER A 245 9.07 32.69 5.20
C SER A 245 9.04 31.17 5.35
N ALA A 246 10.01 30.58 6.06
CA ALA A 246 10.20 29.14 6.16
C ALA A 246 10.00 28.60 7.57
N ASN A 247 9.34 27.45 7.65
CA ASN A 247 9.15 26.66 8.86
C ASN A 247 10.31 25.65 9.05
N PRO A 248 10.56 25.13 10.28
CA PRO A 248 11.58 24.11 10.56
C PRO A 248 11.40 22.82 9.74
N HIS A 249 12.47 22.03 9.61
CA HIS A 249 12.50 20.75 8.89
C HIS A 249 11.89 20.83 7.47
N LYS A 250 12.37 21.78 6.67
CA LYS A 250 11.88 22.03 5.29
C LYS A 250 10.37 22.29 5.21
N GLY A 251 9.81 22.83 6.28
CA GLY A 251 8.40 23.18 6.41
C GLY A 251 7.47 22.03 6.80
N ALA A 252 7.99 20.88 7.19
CA ALA A 252 7.18 19.75 7.65
C ALA A 252 6.50 20.00 9.01
N ILE A 253 7.17 20.74 9.91
CA ILE A 253 6.70 20.98 11.29
C ILE A 253 6.18 22.41 11.40
N ASN A 254 4.86 22.57 11.52
CA ASN A 254 4.19 23.85 11.76
C ASN A 254 2.74 23.68 12.23
N PHE A 255 2.15 24.77 12.72
CA PHE A 255 0.74 24.86 13.12
C PHE A 255 -0.06 25.84 12.26
N ASP A 256 0.39 26.09 11.02
CA ASP A 256 -0.23 27.10 10.15
C ASP A 256 -1.59 26.64 9.59
N ASN A 257 -1.79 25.33 9.48
CA ASN A 257 -3.02 24.70 9.00
C ASN A 257 -3.33 23.44 9.81
N ILE A 258 -4.59 23.05 9.83
CA ILE A 258 -5.04 21.84 10.56
C ILE A 258 -4.34 20.56 10.07
N GLY A 259 -4.02 20.46 8.77
CA GLY A 259 -3.33 19.30 8.21
C GLY A 259 -1.90 19.15 8.73
N TYR A 260 -1.13 20.23 8.77
CA TYR A 260 0.23 20.22 9.34
C TYR A 260 0.18 20.00 10.86
N ALA A 261 -0.78 20.62 11.56
CA ALA A 261 -1.00 20.36 12.97
C ALA A 261 -1.29 18.87 13.27
N TRP A 262 -2.04 18.18 12.41
CA TRP A 262 -2.26 16.73 12.55
C TRP A 262 -1.01 15.89 12.33
N ILE A 263 -0.12 16.27 11.41
CA ILE A 263 1.17 15.60 11.23
C ILE A 263 2.01 15.73 12.51
N VAL A 264 2.07 16.94 13.06
CA VAL A 264 2.79 17.23 14.31
C VAL A 264 2.17 16.45 15.49
N ILE A 265 0.85 16.45 15.62
CA ILE A 265 0.15 15.69 16.67
C ILE A 265 0.40 14.20 16.54
N PHE A 266 0.37 13.65 15.32
CA PHE A 266 0.68 12.24 15.08
C PHE A 266 2.09 11.90 15.58
N GLN A 267 3.08 12.72 15.22
CA GLN A 267 4.47 12.56 15.65
C GLN A 267 4.62 12.67 17.19
N VAL A 268 3.87 13.56 17.85
CA VAL A 268 3.88 13.66 19.31
C VAL A 268 3.29 12.40 19.97
N ILE A 269 2.19 11.88 19.43
CA ILE A 269 1.51 10.70 19.97
C ILE A 269 2.36 9.42 19.80
N THR A 270 3.17 9.31 18.74
CA THR A 270 4.14 8.21 18.55
C THR A 270 5.36 8.32 19.45
N LEU A 271 5.50 9.40 20.24
CA LEU A 271 6.61 9.65 21.17
C LEU A 271 7.97 9.77 20.47
N GLU A 272 8.00 10.20 19.21
CA GLU A 272 9.23 10.38 18.43
C GLU A 272 9.43 11.87 18.09
N GLY A 273 10.58 12.46 18.44
CA GLY A 273 10.89 13.86 18.12
C GLY A 273 9.95 14.91 18.76
N TRP A 274 9.08 14.51 19.70
CA TRP A 274 8.10 15.40 20.33
C TRP A 274 8.72 16.47 21.22
N VAL A 275 9.89 16.19 21.79
CA VAL A 275 10.62 17.09 22.68
C VAL A 275 11.11 18.32 21.90
N GLU A 276 11.62 18.13 20.69
CA GLU A 276 12.09 19.22 19.81
C GLU A 276 10.94 20.16 19.44
N ILE A 277 9.80 19.59 19.04
CA ILE A 277 8.59 20.36 18.71
C ILE A 277 8.12 21.18 19.91
N MET A 278 8.13 20.57 21.10
CA MET A 278 7.77 21.25 22.34
C MET A 278 8.73 22.42 22.62
N TYR A 279 10.04 22.22 22.47
CA TYR A 279 11.03 23.28 22.67
C TYR A 279 10.85 24.43 21.67
N TYR A 280 10.63 24.15 20.38
CA TYR A 280 10.32 25.21 19.40
C TYR A 280 9.13 26.08 19.80
N VAL A 281 8.08 25.47 20.33
CA VAL A 281 6.86 26.17 20.77
C VAL A 281 7.09 26.92 22.09
N MET A 282 7.93 26.38 22.98
CA MET A 282 8.31 27.03 24.23
C MET A 282 9.19 28.26 23.99
N ASP A 283 10.13 28.14 23.07
CA ASP A 283 11.06 29.19 22.65
C ASP A 283 10.33 30.35 21.99
N ALA A 284 9.32 30.07 21.16
CA ALA A 284 8.59 31.08 20.41
C ALA A 284 7.44 31.78 21.18
N HIS A 285 6.75 31.10 22.09
CA HIS A 285 5.49 31.60 22.67
C HIS A 285 5.47 31.67 24.20
N SER A 286 5.71 30.53 24.87
CA SER A 286 5.70 30.47 26.34
C SER A 286 6.23 29.16 26.89
N PHE A 287 6.94 29.23 28.03
CA PHE A 287 7.33 28.07 28.81
C PHE A 287 6.14 27.14 29.13
N TYR A 288 4.95 27.67 29.46
CA TYR A 288 3.80 26.86 29.90
C TYR A 288 3.17 25.98 28.81
N ASN A 289 3.61 26.10 27.55
CA ASN A 289 3.13 25.26 26.46
C ASN A 289 3.42 23.77 26.68
N PHE A 290 4.38 23.40 27.55
CA PHE A 290 4.62 22.00 27.93
C PHE A 290 3.33 21.28 28.39
N ILE A 291 2.41 22.00 29.05
CA ILE A 291 1.14 21.43 29.55
C ILE A 291 0.32 20.82 28.41
N TYR A 292 0.26 21.49 27.27
CA TYR A 292 -0.42 20.97 26.10
C TYR A 292 0.18 19.64 25.63
N PHE A 293 1.51 19.57 25.51
CA PHE A 293 2.20 18.37 25.04
C PHE A 293 2.06 17.20 26.02
N ILE A 294 2.18 17.46 27.32
CA ILE A 294 1.98 16.44 28.35
C ILE A 294 0.53 15.92 28.35
N LEU A 295 -0.47 16.80 28.24
CA LEU A 295 -1.87 16.39 28.12
C LEU A 295 -2.11 15.60 26.84
N LEU A 296 -1.55 16.04 25.71
CA LEU A 296 -1.66 15.33 24.44
C LEU A 296 -1.02 13.93 24.50
N ILE A 297 0.12 13.78 25.17
CA ILE A 297 0.77 12.48 25.35
C ILE A 297 -0.07 11.59 26.27
N ILE A 298 -0.51 12.09 27.43
CA ILE A 298 -1.32 11.29 28.36
C ILE A 298 -2.61 10.82 27.67
N VAL A 299 -3.32 11.73 27.01
CA VAL A 299 -4.58 11.42 26.34
C VAL A 299 -4.34 10.59 25.08
N GLY A 300 -3.46 11.05 24.19
CA GLY A 300 -3.19 10.46 22.89
C GLY A 300 -2.46 9.12 22.93
N SER A 301 -1.42 8.97 23.76
CA SER A 301 -0.71 7.69 23.92
C SER A 301 -1.54 6.67 24.69
N PHE A 302 -2.37 7.10 25.67
CA PHE A 302 -3.37 6.23 26.27
C PHE A 302 -4.32 5.68 25.19
N PHE A 303 -4.81 6.53 24.29
CA PHE A 303 -5.68 6.06 23.22
C PHE A 303 -4.96 5.18 22.21
N MET A 304 -3.79 5.55 21.68
CA MET A 304 -3.13 4.76 20.64
C MET A 304 -2.65 3.39 21.14
N ILE A 305 -1.95 3.34 22.29
CA ILE A 305 -1.37 2.11 22.79
C ILE A 305 -2.47 1.20 23.34
N ASN A 306 -3.40 1.74 24.14
CA ASN A 306 -4.46 0.90 24.71
C ASN A 306 -5.49 0.49 23.66
N LEU A 307 -5.73 1.29 22.62
CA LEU A 307 -6.51 0.85 21.47
C LEU A 307 -5.88 -0.36 20.80
N CYS A 308 -4.60 -0.24 20.45
CA CYS A 308 -3.89 -1.28 19.72
C CYS A 308 -3.88 -2.58 20.54
N LEU A 309 -3.59 -2.48 21.84
CA LEU A 309 -3.60 -3.63 22.74
C LEU A 309 -5.00 -4.24 22.91
N VAL A 310 -6.04 -3.44 23.15
CA VAL A 310 -7.41 -3.96 23.34
C VAL A 310 -7.92 -4.61 22.07
N VAL A 311 -7.68 -4.02 20.89
CA VAL A 311 -8.11 -4.59 19.61
C VAL A 311 -7.35 -5.88 19.32
N ILE A 312 -6.02 -5.90 19.47
CA ILE A 312 -5.25 -7.13 19.26
C ILE A 312 -5.69 -8.22 20.26
N ALA A 313 -5.91 -7.87 21.52
CA ALA A 313 -6.32 -8.82 22.56
C ALA A 313 -7.74 -9.36 22.34
N THR A 314 -8.71 -8.50 22.01
CA THR A 314 -10.09 -8.92 21.71
C THR A 314 -10.11 -9.81 20.48
N GLN A 315 -9.36 -9.48 19.43
CA GLN A 315 -9.32 -10.25 18.20
C GLN A 315 -8.60 -11.57 18.35
N PHE A 316 -7.51 -11.59 19.08
CA PHE A 316 -6.83 -12.83 19.44
C PHE A 316 -7.75 -13.72 20.28
N SER A 317 -8.47 -13.14 21.26
CA SER A 317 -9.42 -13.87 22.10
C SER A 317 -10.60 -14.42 21.28
N GLU A 318 -11.24 -13.60 20.44
CA GLU A 318 -12.35 -14.00 19.59
C GLU A 318 -11.94 -15.08 18.57
N THR A 319 -10.79 -14.91 17.92
CA THR A 319 -10.24 -15.91 16.99
C THR A 319 -9.98 -17.21 17.71
N LYS A 320 -9.32 -17.18 18.88
CA LYS A 320 -9.02 -18.37 19.67
C LYS A 320 -10.31 -19.06 20.14
N GLN A 321 -11.33 -18.31 20.53
CA GLN A 321 -12.63 -18.85 20.93
C GLN A 321 -13.41 -19.44 19.74
N ARG A 322 -13.33 -18.82 18.55
CA ARG A 322 -13.96 -19.33 17.33
C ARG A 322 -13.33 -20.66 16.93
N GLU A 323 -12.01 -20.74 16.87
CA GLU A 323 -11.27 -21.98 16.58
C GLU A 323 -11.54 -23.06 17.63
N HIS A 324 -11.55 -22.71 18.92
CA HIS A 324 -11.86 -23.67 19.99
C HIS A 324 -13.29 -24.22 19.87
N ARG A 325 -14.27 -23.38 19.52
CA ARG A 325 -15.66 -23.83 19.27
C ARG A 325 -15.74 -24.79 18.09
N LEU A 326 -15.07 -24.47 16.97
CA LEU A 326 -15.04 -25.34 15.79
C LEU A 326 -14.38 -26.70 16.10
N MET A 327 -13.28 -26.71 16.87
CA MET A 327 -12.62 -27.94 17.31
C MET A 327 -13.54 -28.80 18.18
N LEU A 328 -14.31 -28.20 19.09
CA LEU A 328 -15.29 -28.91 19.92
C LEU A 328 -16.44 -29.48 19.09
N GLU A 329 -16.97 -28.72 18.13
CA GLU A 329 -18.02 -29.20 17.22
C GLU A 329 -17.52 -30.36 16.35
N GLN A 330 -16.29 -30.29 15.83
CA GLN A 330 -15.67 -31.40 15.10
C GLN A 330 -15.53 -32.64 15.97
N ARG A 331 -15.07 -32.47 17.22
CA ARG A 331 -14.93 -33.59 18.17
C ARG A 331 -16.29 -34.19 18.54
N GLN A 332 -17.31 -33.36 18.75
CA GLN A 332 -18.67 -33.83 18.98
C GLN A 332 -19.20 -34.59 17.77
N ARG A 333 -19.04 -34.06 16.54
CA ARG A 333 -19.40 -34.78 15.32
C ARG A 333 -18.71 -36.14 15.21
N TYR A 334 -17.42 -36.21 15.53
CA TYR A 334 -16.65 -37.45 15.51
C TYR A 334 -17.20 -38.48 16.52
N LEU A 335 -17.61 -38.02 17.71
CA LEU A 335 -18.19 -38.88 18.75
C LEU A 335 -19.63 -39.32 18.41
N SER A 336 -20.44 -38.44 17.80
CA SER A 336 -21.81 -38.77 17.36
C SER A 336 -21.87 -39.55 16.05
N SER A 337 -20.77 -39.56 15.26
CA SER A 337 -20.66 -40.33 14.02
C SER A 337 -20.16 -41.75 14.31
N SER A 338 -20.98 -42.57 14.96
CA SER A 338 -20.68 -43.97 15.26
C SER A 338 -20.84 -44.92 14.05
N THR A 339 -21.02 -44.41 12.83
CA THR A 339 -21.05 -45.22 11.60
C THR A 339 -20.03 -44.72 10.58
N VAL A 340 -19.14 -45.63 10.18
CA VAL A 340 -17.99 -45.47 9.28
C VAL A 340 -18.41 -45.20 7.81
N ALA A 341 -19.62 -44.68 7.57
CA ALA A 341 -20.25 -44.64 6.24
C ALA A 341 -20.34 -43.25 5.60
N SER A 342 -19.81 -42.18 6.21
CA SER A 342 -19.84 -40.83 5.61
C SER A 342 -18.51 -40.37 4.99
N TYR A 343 -17.52 -41.27 4.84
CA TYR A 343 -16.35 -41.05 3.99
C TYR A 343 -16.66 -41.04 2.48
N ALA A 344 -17.94 -40.85 2.10
CA ALA A 344 -18.24 -40.23 0.82
C ALA A 344 -18.05 -38.72 0.99
N GLU A 345 -16.80 -38.28 0.84
CA GLU A 345 -16.51 -36.90 0.44
C GLU A 345 -17.52 -36.49 -0.66
N PRO A 346 -18.07 -35.26 -0.65
CA PRO A 346 -18.83 -34.80 -1.80
C PRO A 346 -17.91 -34.93 -3.02
N GLY A 347 -18.27 -35.81 -3.94
CA GLY A 347 -17.47 -36.16 -5.10
C GLY A 347 -16.80 -34.93 -5.69
N ASP A 348 -15.46 -34.97 -5.69
CA ASP A 348 -14.59 -33.93 -6.17
C ASP A 348 -15.14 -33.35 -7.49
N CYS A 349 -15.29 -32.03 -7.54
CA CYS A 349 -15.52 -31.28 -8.78
C CYS A 349 -14.55 -31.70 -9.92
N TYR A 350 -13.39 -32.26 -9.55
CA TYR A 350 -12.41 -32.84 -10.47
C TYR A 350 -12.87 -34.11 -11.21
N GLU A 351 -13.73 -34.97 -10.64
CA GLU A 351 -14.27 -36.15 -11.34
C GLU A 351 -15.12 -35.73 -12.55
N GLU A 352 -16.01 -34.76 -12.36
CA GLU A 352 -16.84 -34.19 -13.43
C GLU A 352 -15.99 -33.48 -14.50
N ILE A 353 -14.97 -32.73 -14.08
CA ILE A 353 -14.03 -32.06 -14.99
C ILE A 353 -13.22 -33.09 -15.79
N PHE A 354 -12.77 -34.17 -15.15
CA PHE A 354 -12.00 -35.22 -15.81
C PHE A 354 -12.84 -35.98 -16.84
N GLN A 355 -14.11 -36.24 -16.53
CA GLN A 355 -15.07 -36.82 -17.46
C GLN A 355 -15.33 -35.88 -18.64
N TYR A 356 -15.46 -34.57 -18.41
CA TYR A 356 -15.63 -33.57 -19.46
C TYR A 356 -14.40 -33.45 -20.37
N ILE A 357 -13.19 -33.44 -19.81
CA ILE A 357 -11.92 -33.42 -20.56
C ILE A 357 -11.77 -34.71 -21.38
N CYS A 358 -12.03 -35.88 -20.79
CA CYS A 358 -12.03 -37.15 -21.51
C CYS A 358 -13.04 -37.14 -22.67
N HIS A 359 -14.21 -36.51 -22.48
CA HIS A 359 -15.22 -36.37 -23.52
C HIS A 359 -14.75 -35.48 -24.68
N ILE A 360 -14.12 -34.34 -24.37
CA ILE A 360 -13.53 -33.44 -25.38
C ILE A 360 -12.41 -34.13 -26.15
N LEU A 361 -11.50 -34.84 -25.47
CA LEU A 361 -10.40 -35.57 -26.11
C LEU A 361 -10.92 -36.69 -27.02
N ARG A 362 -11.94 -37.45 -26.59
CA ARG A 362 -12.59 -38.46 -27.44
C ARG A 362 -13.29 -37.84 -28.65
N LYS A 363 -13.84 -36.64 -28.51
CA LYS A 363 -14.49 -35.88 -29.61
C LYS A 363 -13.46 -35.33 -30.60
N ALA A 364 -12.33 -34.81 -30.10
CA ALA A 364 -11.20 -34.35 -30.90
C ALA A 364 -10.54 -35.49 -31.67
N LYS A 365 -10.28 -36.64 -31.02
CA LYS A 365 -9.72 -37.85 -31.65
C LYS A 365 -10.62 -38.37 -32.78
N ARG A 366 -11.94 -38.40 -32.58
CA ARG A 366 -12.90 -38.82 -33.62
C ARG A 366 -12.93 -37.87 -34.81
N ARG A 367 -12.86 -36.56 -34.58
CA ARG A 367 -12.80 -35.55 -35.66
C ARG A 367 -11.46 -35.59 -36.42
N ALA A 368 -10.35 -35.77 -35.72
CA ALA A 368 -9.02 -35.92 -36.32
C ALA A 368 -8.90 -37.20 -37.16
N LEU A 369 -9.43 -38.33 -36.67
CA LEU A 369 -9.49 -39.59 -37.44
C LEU A 369 -10.39 -39.48 -38.67
N GLY A 370 -11.54 -38.79 -38.57
CA GLY A 370 -12.42 -38.55 -39.71
C GLY A 370 -11.77 -37.65 -40.78
N LEU A 371 -11.06 -36.60 -40.37
CA LEU A 371 -10.29 -35.75 -41.28
C LEU A 371 -9.12 -36.49 -41.92
N TYR A 372 -8.41 -37.33 -41.15
CA TYR A 372 -7.31 -38.15 -41.65
C TYR A 372 -7.78 -39.20 -42.66
N GLN A 373 -8.94 -39.83 -42.42
CA GLN A 373 -9.55 -40.76 -43.37
C GLN A 373 -10.11 -40.07 -44.61
N ALA A 374 -10.68 -38.86 -44.48
CA ALA A 374 -11.13 -38.05 -45.62
C ALA A 374 -9.97 -37.52 -46.49
N LEU A 375 -8.83 -37.19 -45.87
CA LEU A 375 -7.60 -36.84 -46.59
C LEU A 375 -6.98 -38.05 -47.28
N ARG A 376 -7.05 -39.23 -46.67
CA ARG A 376 -6.56 -40.49 -47.25
C ARG A 376 -7.42 -40.97 -48.41
N SER A 377 -8.75 -40.87 -48.33
CA SER A 377 -9.65 -41.26 -49.43
C SER A 377 -9.51 -40.33 -50.64
N ARG A 378 -9.17 -39.06 -50.43
CA ARG A 378 -8.88 -38.10 -51.50
C ARG A 378 -7.55 -38.38 -52.22
N HIS A 379 -6.63 -39.12 -51.60
CA HIS A 379 -5.36 -39.53 -52.18
C HIS A 379 -5.44 -40.82 -53.03
N GLN A 380 -6.57 -41.53 -53.00
CA GLN A 380 -6.69 -42.90 -53.54
C GLN A 380 -7.60 -43.05 -54.77
N ALA A 381 -7.90 -41.96 -55.49
CA ALA A 381 -8.70 -42.02 -56.72
C ALA A 381 -7.87 -41.79 -58.00
N PRO A 382 -7.66 -42.84 -58.81
CA PRO A 382 -7.61 -42.72 -60.28
C PRO A 382 -8.85 -43.40 -60.89
N GLY A 383 -9.49 -42.70 -61.83
CA GLY A 383 -10.79 -43.08 -62.39
C GLY A 383 -10.74 -43.95 -63.66
N THR A 384 -11.86 -44.62 -63.94
CA THR A 384 -12.40 -44.89 -65.29
C THR A 384 -13.86 -45.36 -65.18
N PRO A 385 -14.80 -44.94 -66.06
CA PRO A 385 -16.23 -45.29 -65.96
C PRO A 385 -16.67 -46.36 -66.99
N GLY A 386 -17.64 -47.21 -66.65
CA GLY A 386 -18.24 -48.14 -67.62
C GLY A 386 -19.41 -49.01 -67.12
N SER A 387 -20.63 -48.55 -67.44
CA SER A 387 -21.83 -49.30 -67.91
C SER A 387 -22.62 -50.32 -67.05
N ALA A 388 -23.94 -50.03 -66.96
CA ALA A 388 -25.11 -50.88 -67.23
C ALA A 388 -25.84 -51.70 -66.12
N THR A 389 -26.92 -51.12 -65.55
CA THR A 389 -28.39 -51.50 -65.58
C THR A 389 -28.88 -52.96 -65.24
N PRO A 390 -30.20 -53.28 -65.06
CA PRO A 390 -30.90 -53.29 -63.74
C PRO A 390 -31.83 -54.52 -63.42
N GLY A 391 -31.99 -54.87 -62.12
CA GLY A 391 -33.15 -55.56 -61.46
C GLY A 391 -33.56 -57.01 -61.89
N PRO A 392 -34.61 -57.65 -61.30
CA PRO A 392 -35.32 -57.47 -60.01
C PRO A 392 -35.78 -58.79 -59.29
N ARG A 393 -36.61 -58.67 -58.22
CA ARG A 393 -37.46 -59.66 -57.48
C ARG A 393 -36.82 -60.40 -56.29
N ALA A 394 -37.50 -60.86 -55.24
CA ALA A 394 -38.80 -60.62 -54.57
C ALA A 394 -38.87 -61.64 -53.40
N LYS A 395 -39.53 -61.28 -52.28
CA LYS A 395 -40.39 -62.10 -51.37
C LYS A 395 -40.23 -61.78 -49.88
N GLU A 396 -41.33 -62.05 -49.19
CA GLU A 396 -41.92 -61.37 -48.03
C GLU A 396 -42.08 -62.40 -46.85
N PRO A 397 -42.96 -62.25 -45.82
CA PRO A 397 -42.62 -62.06 -44.40
C PRO A 397 -43.16 -63.16 -43.43
N ARG A 398 -42.99 -62.98 -42.09
CA ARG A 398 -43.88 -63.43 -40.96
C ARG A 398 -43.21 -63.09 -39.60
N HIS A 399 -43.74 -62.27 -38.68
CA HIS A 399 -44.89 -62.36 -37.74
C HIS A 399 -44.76 -63.33 -36.53
N TYR A 400 -44.97 -62.79 -35.31
CA TYR A 400 -45.62 -63.27 -34.05
C TYR A 400 -45.02 -62.49 -32.86
N ILE A 401 -45.67 -61.61 -32.07
CA ILE A 401 -46.88 -61.59 -31.20
C ILE A 401 -46.75 -62.36 -29.86
N GLY A 402 -46.98 -61.64 -28.74
CA GLY A 402 -47.44 -62.11 -27.42
C GLY A 402 -46.70 -61.41 -26.26
N ALA A 403 -47.24 -60.34 -25.62
CA ALA A 403 -48.18 -60.33 -24.47
C ALA A 403 -47.50 -60.66 -23.11
N SER A 404 -47.81 -60.18 -21.90
CA SER A 404 -48.49 -59.02 -21.24
C SER A 404 -48.20 -59.20 -19.72
N GLU A 405 -48.24 -58.13 -18.90
CA GLU A 405 -48.61 -58.06 -17.44
C GLU A 405 -47.83 -56.90 -16.76
N GLU A 406 -48.40 -55.72 -16.50
CA GLU A 406 -49.35 -55.27 -15.46
C GLU A 406 -48.75 -54.86 -14.09
N VAL A 407 -49.00 -53.58 -13.73
CA VAL A 407 -49.40 -53.05 -12.39
C VAL A 407 -48.26 -52.88 -11.35
N SER A 408 -48.06 -51.81 -10.57
CA SER A 408 -48.84 -50.65 -10.07
C SER A 408 -47.88 -49.59 -9.44
N GLN A 409 -48.28 -48.31 -9.40
CA GLN A 409 -47.76 -47.31 -8.44
C GLN A 409 -48.94 -46.50 -7.86
N PRO A 410 -49.01 -46.28 -6.54
CA PRO A 410 -50.07 -45.46 -5.94
C PRO A 410 -49.64 -44.01 -5.67
N GLN A 411 -50.69 -43.19 -5.57
CA GLN A 411 -50.76 -41.74 -5.31
C GLN A 411 -50.25 -41.28 -3.92
N ASP A 412 -49.58 -40.12 -3.96
CA ASP A 412 -49.90 -38.85 -3.26
C ASP A 412 -49.95 -38.78 -1.72
N ARG A 413 -49.09 -37.91 -1.14
CA ARG A 413 -49.36 -37.03 0.04
C ARG A 413 -48.20 -36.08 0.37
N THR A 414 -48.45 -34.78 0.27
CA THR A 414 -47.84 -33.67 1.06
C THR A 414 -48.58 -33.56 2.43
N PRO A 415 -48.24 -32.71 3.45
CA PRO A 415 -47.43 -31.47 3.48
C PRO A 415 -46.56 -31.24 4.78
N GLU A 416 -46.08 -29.99 4.96
CA GLU A 416 -45.83 -29.22 6.21
C GLU A 416 -44.39 -28.85 6.70
N GLN A 417 -44.09 -27.54 6.52
CA GLN A 417 -43.56 -26.49 7.43
C GLN A 417 -42.83 -26.80 8.77
N ARG A 418 -41.67 -26.11 8.96
CA ARG A 418 -41.28 -25.18 10.07
C ARG A 418 -39.75 -25.00 10.04
N GLN A 419 -39.17 -23.85 9.72
CA GLN A 419 -39.04 -22.62 10.53
C GLN A 419 -38.79 -22.85 12.03
N LEU A 420 -37.51 -22.76 12.40
CA LEU A 420 -36.99 -22.02 13.55
C LEU A 420 -35.55 -21.60 13.24
#